data_AF-A0A7K8EGT3-F1
#
_entry.id   AF-A0A7K8EGT3-F1
#
_cell.length_a   1.000
_cell.length_b   1.000
_cell.length_c   1.000
_cell.angle_alpha   90.00
_cell.angle_beta   90.00
_cell.angle_gamma   90.00
#
_symmetry.space_group_name_H-M   'P 1'
#
loop_
_entity.id
_entity.type
_entity.pdbx_description
1 polymer ?
#
loop_
_entity_poly.entity_id
_entity_poly.type
_entity_poly.pdbx_seq_one_letter_code
_entity_poly.pdbx_strand_id
1 'polypeptide(L)' 'VTFTATSYIPPTGQDVISINPKTGEIHLTGALDFEEVSIFDFRIEARDRGTPPLSSHCSVELEVVDVND' A
#
# COMPACT_ATOMS: atom_id res chain seq x y z
N VAL A 1 8.24 -8.42 -14.10
CA VAL A 1 7.11 -7.75 -13.43
C VAL A 1 7.67 -6.65 -12.55
N THR A 2 6.99 -5.53 -12.46
CA THR A 2 7.28 -4.41 -11.56
C THR A 2 6.02 -4.14 -10.75
N PHE A 3 6.16 -3.99 -9.44
CA PHE A 3 5.05 -3.67 -8.54
C PHE A 3 5.03 -2.19 -8.19
N THR A 4 3.82 -1.62 -8.13
CA THR A 4 3.57 -0.25 -7.66
C THR A 4 2.32 -0.22 -6.82
N ALA A 5 2.30 0.62 -5.78
CA ALA A 5 1.14 0.84 -4.94
C ALA A 5 0.64 2.28 -5.14
N THR A 6 -0.67 2.48 -5.10
CA THR A 6 -1.22 3.82 -4.93
C THR A 6 -0.88 4.31 -3.53
N SER A 7 -0.32 5.51 -3.42
CA SER A 7 -0.12 6.16 -2.12
C SER A 7 -1.45 6.26 -1.39
N TYR A 8 -1.49 5.79 -0.14
CA TYR A 8 -2.56 6.13 0.79
C TYR A 8 -2.03 7.27 1.67
N ILE A 9 -2.70 8.41 1.60
CA ILE A 9 -2.32 9.62 2.33
C ILE A 9 -3.42 9.86 3.36
N PRO A 10 -3.19 9.55 4.65
CA PRO A 10 -4.10 9.93 5.72
C PRO A 10 -4.22 11.46 5.81
N PRO A 11 -5.15 11.98 6.61
CA PRO A 11 -5.27 13.42 6.87
C PRO A 11 -3.96 14.12 7.30
N THR A 12 -3.01 13.36 7.85
CA THR A 12 -1.66 13.82 8.24
C THR A 12 -0.77 14.19 7.05
N GLY A 13 -1.14 13.83 5.82
CA GLY A 13 -0.45 14.24 4.60
C GLY A 13 0.81 13.45 4.27
N GLN A 14 1.05 12.31 4.93
CA GLN A 14 2.20 11.44 4.66
C GLN A 14 1.76 10.14 3.98
N ASP A 15 2.50 9.69 2.96
CA ASP A 15 2.31 8.34 2.41
C ASP A 15 2.75 7.34 3.47
N VAL A 16 1.85 6.46 3.89
CA VAL A 16 2.09 5.52 5.02
C VAL A 16 2.60 4.16 4.56
N ILE A 17 2.57 3.88 3.25
CA ILE A 17 2.98 2.60 2.69
C ILE A 17 4.05 2.76 1.62
N SER A 18 4.89 1.75 1.51
CA SER A 18 5.84 1.59 0.42
C SER A 18 5.81 0.15 -0.06
N ILE A 19 6.07 -0.06 -1.36
CA ILE A 19 6.15 -1.39 -1.96
C ILE A 19 7.49 -1.57 -2.66
N ASN A 20 8.12 -2.73 -2.44
CA ASN A 20 9.30 -3.11 -3.17
C ASN A 20 8.93 -3.45 -4.63
N PRO A 21 9.45 -2.73 -5.63
CA PRO A 21 9.04 -2.91 -7.01
C PRO A 21 9.43 -4.26 -7.61
N LYS A 22 10.34 -5.01 -6.97
CA LYS A 22 10.81 -6.33 -7.44
C LYS A 22 10.14 -7.49 -6.71
N THR A 23 9.99 -7.40 -5.39
CA THR A 23 9.45 -8.50 -4.56
C THR A 23 7.96 -8.36 -4.29
N GLY A 24 7.41 -7.14 -4.35
CA GLY A 24 6.04 -6.85 -3.93
C GLY A 24 5.88 -6.76 -2.41
N GLU A 25 6.96 -6.82 -1.63
CA GLU A 25 6.91 -6.64 -0.17
C GLU A 25 6.42 -5.23 0.18
N ILE A 26 5.50 -5.17 1.14
CA ILE A 26 4.86 -3.93 1.60
C ILE A 26 5.44 -3.58 2.97
N HIS A 27 5.82 -2.32 3.15
CA HIS A 27 6.31 -1.80 4.40
C HIS A 27 5.58 -0.51 4.76
N LEU A 28 5.37 -0.31 6.06
CA LEU A 28 5.00 0.99 6.57
C LEU A 28 6.18 1.95 6.47
N THR A 29 5.91 3.20 6.09
CA THR A 29 6.91 4.29 6.03
C THR A 29 7.01 5.05 7.35
N GLY A 30 6.03 4.89 8.24
CA GLY A 30 5.93 5.54 9.54
C GLY A 30 5.03 4.76 10.49
N ALA A 31 4.86 5.29 11.70
CA ALA A 31 3.91 4.74 12.66
C ALA A 31 2.47 5.02 12.20
N LEU A 32 1.56 4.09 12.50
CA LEU A 32 0.13 4.29 12.35
C LEU A 32 -0.46 4.57 13.73
N ASP A 33 -1.33 5.56 13.80
CA ASP A 33 -2.10 5.91 14.98
C ASP A 33 -3.55 5.48 14.78
N PHE A 34 -4.08 4.67 15.69
CA PHE A 34 -5.41 4.08 15.54
C PHE A 34 -6.50 5.15 15.57
N GLU A 35 -6.33 6.17 16.41
CA GLU A 35 -7.19 7.33 16.54
C GLU A 35 -7.22 8.20 15.29
N GLU A 36 -6.16 8.17 14.47
CA GLU A 36 -6.11 8.87 13.19
C GLU A 36 -6.72 8.05 12.05
N VAL A 37 -6.39 6.75 12.00
CA VAL A 37 -6.88 5.83 10.97
C VAL A 37 -6.97 4.40 11.48
N SER A 38 -8.19 3.85 11.50
CA SER A 38 -8.43 2.47 11.91
C SER A 38 -8.48 1.49 10.74
N ILE A 39 -8.95 1.92 9.57
CA ILE A 39 -9.02 1.10 8.35
C ILE A 39 -8.71 1.96 7.14
N PHE A 40 -7.90 1.44 6.21
CA PHE A 40 -7.72 2.04 4.90
C PHE A 40 -7.42 1.04 3.80
N ASP A 41 -7.76 1.40 2.57
CA ASP A 41 -7.50 0.59 1.38
C ASP A 41 -6.51 1.26 0.41
N PHE A 42 -5.77 0.41 -0.30
CA PHE A 42 -4.89 0.82 -1.39
C PHE A 42 -4.84 -0.23 -2.49
N ARG A 43 -4.41 0.18 -3.69
CA ARG A 43 -4.34 -0.67 -4.87
C ARG A 43 -2.91 -0.93 -5.26
N ILE A 44 -2.62 -2.20 -5.56
CA ILE A 44 -1.35 -2.64 -6.14
C ILE A 44 -1.55 -2.90 -7.63
N GLU A 45 -0.61 -2.45 -8.45
CA GLU A 45 -0.47 -2.83 -9.85
C GLU A 45 0.78 -3.70 -10.03
N ALA A 46 0.63 -4.81 -10.73
CA ALA A 46 1.73 -5.65 -11.21
C ALA A 46 1.79 -5.52 -12.73
N ARG A 47 2.88 -4.93 -13.24
CA ARG A 47 3.09 -4.70 -14.67
C ARG A 47 4.21 -5.57 -15.21
N ASP A 48 3.96 -6.30 -16.29
CA ASP A 48 4.99 -7.13 -16.92
C ASP A 48 5.97 -6.29 -17.79
N ARG A 49 6.89 -6.98 -18.49
CA ARG A 49 7.86 -6.35 -19.41
C ARG A 49 7.57 -6.70 -20.87
N GLY A 50 6.33 -7.07 -21.19
CA GLY A 50 5.90 -7.43 -22.54
C GLY A 50 5.87 -6.23 -23.49
N THR A 51 5.58 -6.51 -24.76
CA THR A 51 5.34 -5.48 -25.79
C THR A 51 4.12 -5.91 -26.62
N PRO A 52 2.91 -5.37 -26.34
CA PRO A 52 2.60 -4.37 -25.32
C PRO A 52 2.71 -4.93 -23.89
N PRO A 53 2.98 -4.08 -22.88
CA PRO A 53 2.97 -4.51 -21.49
C PRO A 53 1.55 -4.79 -21.00
N LEU A 54 1.39 -5.84 -20.20
CA LEU A 54 0.14 -6.16 -19.51
C LEU A 54 0.25 -5.81 -18.03
N SER A 55 -0.87 -5.41 -17.43
CA SER A 55 -0.97 -5.16 -16.00
C SER A 55 -2.17 -5.85 -15.37
N SER A 56 -2.01 -6.21 -14.10
CA SER A 56 -3.07 -6.72 -13.23
C SER A 56 -3.09 -5.91 -11.94
N HIS A 57 -4.23 -5.89 -11.26
CA HIS A 57 -4.44 -5.09 -10.06
C HIS A 57 -5.04 -5.90 -8.93
N CYS A 58 -4.74 -5.49 -7.70
CA CYS A 58 -5.29 -6.05 -6.47
C CYS A 58 -5.61 -4.91 -5.50
N SER A 59 -6.72 -5.03 -4.76
CA SER A 59 -7.05 -4.13 -3.65
C SER A 59 -6.62 -4.79 -2.34
N VAL A 60 -6.03 -3.99 -1.45
CA VAL A 60 -5.60 -4.40 -0.12
C VAL A 60 -6.32 -3.52 0.89
N GLU A 61 -6.94 -4.13 1.89
CA GLU A 61 -7.52 -3.46 3.05
C GLU A 61 -6.59 -3.70 4.25
N LEU A 62 -6.23 -2.64 4.96
CA LEU A 62 -5.39 -2.67 6.13
C LEU A 62 -6.21 -2.20 7.33
N GLU A 63 -6.32 -3.07 8.32
CA GLU A 63 -6.92 -2.78 9.62
C GLU A 63 -5.81 -2.52 10.64
N VAL A 64 -5.83 -1.35 11.27
CA VAL A 64 -4.93 -0.98 12.34
C VAL A 64 -5.54 -1.49 13.65
N VAL A 65 -4.76 -2.29 14.37
CA VAL A 65 -5.20 -2.87 15.65
C VAL A 65 -4.73 -1.96 16.78
N ASP A 66 -5.67 -1.55 17.65
CA ASP A 66 -5.33 -0.84 18.88
C ASP A 66 -4.54 -1.78 19.80
N VAL A 67 -3.37 -1.31 20.24
CA VAL A 67 -2.49 -2.07 21.14
C VAL A 67 -2.90 -1.96 22.61
N ASN A 68 -3.83 -1.04 22.93
CA ASN A 68 -4.23 -0.72 24.29
C ASN A 68 -5.57 -1.33 24.73
N ASP A 69 -6.19 -2.19 23.92
CA ASP A 69 -7.38 -2.99 24.29
C ASP A 69 -6.99 -4.40 24.82
#